data_AF-A0AAE1LE78-F1
#
_entry.id   AF-A0AAE1LE78-F1
#
_cell.length_a   1.000
_cell.length_b   1.000
_cell.length_c   1.000
_cell.angle_alpha   90.00
_cell.angle_beta   90.00
_cell.angle_gamma   90.00
#
_symmetry.space_group_name_H-M   'P 1'
#
loop_
_entity.id
_entity.type
_entity.pdbx_description
1 polymer ?
#
loop_
_entity_poly.entity_id
_entity_poly.type
_entity_poly.pdbx_seq_one_letter_code
_entity_poly.pdbx_strand_id
1 'polypeptide(L)'
;MQHVTRREVYAIYREKARFPLAAKIEHVTDTLLARFKYGDGDNNKAKDKEEIRRLCYEFYRRSSKRGSLDMEDSVNKDWMDGTLNLTYTLTTPNSIGRPQKPFDQLELRQKRRRVEKFSAVSVAELALALEIRVRKEGKEDLAKLLHAIFDDEDLASKIRSSYLKDLKSKPVEFLTPEESFALFIHMDLSRDSYQLLRNTMIAKNLTEMFPSYYKLQEVADSCCPDPTDIVVTNSSVEINLQALLNHTAKRLIKLHELSLLALR
;
A
#
# COMPACT_ATOMS: atom_id res chain seq x y z
N MET A 1 30.95 -19.79 22.55
CA MET A 1 30.92 -20.25 21.15
C MET A 1 32.18 -21.03 20.91
N GLN A 2 32.05 -22.29 20.50
CA GLN A 2 33.20 -23.15 20.19
C GLN A 2 33.22 -23.34 18.68
N HIS A 3 34.29 -22.86 18.03
CA HIS A 3 34.46 -22.97 16.59
C HIS A 3 35.25 -24.22 16.27
N VAL A 4 34.67 -25.10 15.46
CA VAL A 4 35.39 -26.26 14.89
C VAL A 4 35.42 -26.08 13.39
N THR A 5 36.60 -26.16 12.79
CA THR A 5 36.73 -26.07 11.34
C THR A 5 36.28 -27.36 10.67
N ARG A 6 35.71 -27.27 9.45
CA ARG A 6 35.32 -28.50 8.71
C ARG A 6 36.52 -29.40 8.41
N ARG A 7 37.72 -28.84 8.28
CA ARG A 7 38.98 -29.58 8.17
C ARG A 7 39.25 -30.46 9.38
N GLU A 8 39.06 -29.94 10.58
CA GLU A 8 39.23 -30.72 11.82
C GLU A 8 38.24 -31.90 11.88
N VAL A 9 36.97 -31.67 11.51
CA VAL A 9 35.97 -32.74 11.49
C VAL A 9 36.31 -33.79 10.43
N TYR A 10 36.79 -33.35 9.27
CA TYR A 10 37.20 -34.24 8.19
C TYR A 10 38.45 -35.06 8.53
N ALA A 11 39.41 -34.49 9.25
CA ALA A 11 40.58 -35.21 9.74
C ALA A 11 40.18 -36.40 10.61
N ILE A 12 39.29 -36.18 11.58
CA ILE A 12 38.73 -37.24 12.44
C ILE A 12 37.91 -38.25 11.61
N TYR A 13 37.17 -37.78 10.60
CA TYR A 13 36.41 -38.64 9.70
C TYR A 13 37.30 -39.56 8.85
N ARG A 14 38.51 -39.11 8.47
CA ARG A 14 39.49 -39.85 7.67
C ARG A 14 40.25 -40.90 8.48
N GLU A 15 40.49 -40.68 9.77
CA GLU A 15 41.21 -41.62 10.66
C GLU A 15 40.60 -43.04 10.63
N LYS A 16 39.27 -43.13 10.47
CA LYS A 16 38.54 -44.39 10.36
C LYS A 16 38.00 -44.68 8.94
N ALA A 17 38.78 -44.38 7.91
CA ALA A 17 38.40 -44.55 6.50
C ALA A 17 37.87 -45.95 6.11
N ARG A 18 38.27 -47.01 6.82
CA ARG A 18 37.85 -48.41 6.55
C ARG A 18 36.54 -48.83 7.22
N PHE A 19 35.97 -48.00 8.10
CA PHE A 19 34.74 -48.33 8.82
C PHE A 19 33.48 -48.06 7.97
N PRO A 20 32.37 -48.78 8.25
CA PRO A 20 31.08 -48.44 7.66
C PRO A 20 30.65 -47.01 8.04
N LEU A 21 29.89 -46.34 7.17
CA LEU A 21 29.53 -44.93 7.31
C LEU A 21 28.91 -44.60 8.67
N ALA A 22 28.01 -45.45 9.17
CA ALA A 22 27.38 -45.26 10.48
C ALA A 22 28.42 -45.21 11.62
N ALA A 23 29.38 -46.14 11.62
CA ALA A 23 30.44 -46.19 12.63
C ALA A 23 31.42 -45.02 12.51
N LYS A 24 31.66 -44.49 11.30
CA LYS A 24 32.45 -43.26 11.10
C LYS A 24 31.74 -42.05 11.71
N ILE A 25 30.45 -41.92 11.44
CA ILE A 25 29.62 -40.83 11.94
C ILE A 25 29.57 -40.84 13.47
N GLU A 26 29.34 -42.00 14.08
CA GLU A 26 29.34 -42.14 15.54
C GLU A 26 30.71 -41.79 16.13
N HIS A 27 31.80 -42.29 15.55
CA HIS A 27 33.14 -41.99 16.02
C HIS A 27 33.48 -40.48 15.99
N VAL A 28 33.16 -39.80 14.88
CA VAL A 28 33.38 -38.35 14.76
C VAL A 28 32.52 -37.60 15.77
N THR A 29 31.27 -38.01 15.94
CA THR A 29 30.34 -37.38 16.87
C THR A 29 30.82 -37.54 18.31
N ASP A 30 31.19 -38.74 18.73
CA ASP A 30 31.63 -39.01 20.10
C ASP A 30 32.96 -38.30 20.41
N THR A 31 33.88 -38.26 19.45
CA THR A 31 35.18 -37.60 19.60
C THR A 31 35.03 -36.08 19.74
N LEU A 32 34.12 -35.47 18.97
CA LEU A 32 33.85 -34.03 19.07
C LEU A 32 33.04 -33.69 20.31
N LEU A 33 31.99 -34.45 20.62
CA LEU A 33 31.17 -34.23 21.81
C LEU A 33 31.97 -34.43 23.11
N ALA A 34 32.98 -35.30 23.13
CA ALA A 34 33.88 -35.47 24.27
C ALA A 34 34.81 -34.26 24.51
N ARG A 35 35.09 -33.46 23.49
CA ARG A 35 35.86 -32.21 23.62
C ARG A 35 35.03 -31.07 24.21
N PHE A 36 33.71 -31.20 24.18
CA PHE A 36 32.79 -30.18 24.64
C PHE A 36 32.25 -30.52 26.03
N LYS A 37 32.18 -29.51 26.91
CA LYS A 37 31.60 -29.65 28.25
C LYS A 37 30.10 -29.41 28.14
N TYR A 38 29.30 -30.48 28.19
CA TYR A 38 27.84 -30.40 28.27
C TYR A 38 27.37 -30.64 29.70
N GLY A 39 26.35 -29.90 30.14
CA GLY A 39 25.62 -30.20 31.38
C GLY A 39 24.74 -31.45 31.23
N ASP A 40 24.38 -32.08 32.35
CA ASP A 40 23.52 -33.26 32.32
C ASP A 40 22.10 -32.88 31.84
N GLY A 41 21.63 -33.51 30.77
CA GLY A 41 20.32 -33.21 30.15
C GLY A 41 20.26 -32.08 29.11
N ASP A 42 21.41 -31.59 28.61
CA ASP A 42 21.43 -30.43 27.72
C ASP A 42 20.92 -30.71 26.29
N ASN A 43 19.78 -30.11 25.91
CA ASN A 43 19.18 -30.17 24.57
C ASN A 43 20.16 -29.73 23.45
N ASN A 44 21.19 -28.97 23.82
CA ASN A 44 22.24 -28.54 22.89
C ASN A 44 23.12 -29.70 22.43
N LYS A 45 23.39 -30.69 23.29
CA LYS A 45 24.17 -31.89 22.94
C LYS A 45 23.52 -32.70 21.82
N ALA A 46 22.19 -32.81 21.85
CA ALA A 46 21.41 -33.51 20.82
C ALA A 46 21.40 -32.76 19.48
N LYS A 47 21.35 -31.43 19.51
CA LYS A 47 21.40 -30.59 18.30
C LYS A 47 22.77 -30.61 17.64
N ASP A 48 23.83 -30.42 18.43
CA ASP A 48 25.21 -30.48 17.94
C ASP A 48 25.52 -31.87 17.35
N LYS A 49 25.02 -32.94 17.98
CA LYS A 49 25.09 -34.31 17.44
C LYS A 49 24.48 -34.41 16.05
N GLU A 50 23.33 -33.78 15.81
CA GLU A 50 22.65 -33.84 14.53
C GLU A 50 23.32 -32.98 13.45
N GLU A 51 23.88 -31.83 13.82
CA GLU A 51 24.67 -31.01 12.90
C GLU A 51 25.96 -31.71 12.46
N ILE A 52 26.65 -32.38 13.38
CA ILE A 52 27.84 -33.19 13.06
C ILE A 52 27.48 -34.32 12.11
N ARG A 53 26.36 -35.04 12.37
CA ARG A 53 25.85 -36.09 11.47
C ARG A 53 25.58 -35.57 10.07
N ARG A 54 24.87 -34.44 9.98
CA ARG A 54 24.54 -33.80 8.70
C ARG A 54 25.81 -33.47 7.91
N LEU A 55 26.82 -32.92 8.58
CA LEU A 55 28.10 -32.61 7.94
C LEU A 55 28.81 -33.88 7.44
N CYS A 56 28.82 -34.95 8.23
CA CYS A 56 29.41 -36.23 7.81
C CYS A 56 28.70 -36.83 6.58
N TYR A 57 27.38 -36.67 6.48
CA TYR A 57 26.64 -37.03 5.27
C TYR A 57 27.02 -36.16 4.07
N GLU A 58 27.30 -34.87 4.27
CA GLU A 58 27.81 -34.01 3.20
C GLU A 58 29.20 -34.44 2.74
N PHE A 59 30.10 -34.83 3.64
CA PHE A 59 31.40 -35.42 3.27
C PHE A 59 31.21 -36.67 2.42
N TYR A 60 30.40 -37.62 2.88
CA TYR A 60 30.11 -38.85 2.16
C TYR A 60 29.48 -38.61 0.78
N ARG A 61 28.49 -37.71 0.69
CA ARG A 61 27.80 -37.38 -0.56
C ARG A 61 28.76 -36.75 -1.58
N ARG A 62 29.69 -35.91 -1.12
CA ARG A 62 30.67 -35.24 -2.01
C ARG A 62 31.78 -36.18 -2.45
N SER A 63 32.28 -37.05 -1.57
CA SER A 63 33.28 -38.06 -1.92
C SER A 63 32.71 -39.14 -2.84
N SER A 64 31.49 -39.61 -2.58
CA SER A 64 30.83 -40.67 -3.37
C SER A 64 30.55 -40.25 -4.81
N LYS A 65 30.22 -38.98 -5.07
CA LYS A 65 29.97 -38.47 -6.43
C LYS A 65 31.19 -38.43 -7.34
N ARG A 66 32.42 -38.49 -6.79
CA ARG A 66 33.66 -38.31 -7.57
C ARG A 66 34.56 -39.54 -7.57
N GLY A 67 34.18 -40.61 -6.88
CA GLY A 67 35.02 -41.82 -6.79
C GLY A 67 36.35 -41.63 -6.08
N SER A 68 36.61 -40.43 -5.52
CA SER A 68 37.80 -40.09 -4.75
C SER A 68 37.43 -39.84 -3.29
N LEU A 69 38.22 -40.42 -2.39
CA LEU A 69 38.09 -40.24 -0.95
C LEU A 69 38.74 -38.94 -0.47
N ASP A 70 39.52 -38.23 -1.30
CA ASP A 70 40.23 -37.02 -0.88
C ASP A 70 39.39 -35.76 -1.09
N MET A 71 38.88 -35.21 0.02
CA MET A 71 38.15 -33.94 0.07
C MET A 71 39.06 -32.71 0.05
N GLU A 72 40.39 -32.87 -0.03
CA GLU A 72 41.39 -31.79 -0.04
C GLU A 72 41.76 -31.28 -1.44
N ASP A 73 41.10 -31.80 -2.48
CA ASP A 73 41.24 -31.28 -3.85
C ASP A 73 40.92 -29.78 -3.92
N SER A 74 41.59 -29.06 -4.84
CA SER A 74 41.46 -27.60 -5.03
C SER A 74 40.02 -27.10 -5.12
N VAL A 75 39.10 -27.95 -5.59
CA VAL A 75 37.67 -27.67 -5.76
C VAL A 75 36.88 -27.62 -4.45
N ASN A 76 37.32 -28.35 -3.41
CA ASN A 76 36.63 -28.39 -2.12
C ASN A 76 37.30 -27.49 -1.07
N LYS A 77 38.43 -26.87 -1.41
CA LYS A 77 39.24 -26.05 -0.52
C LYS A 77 38.41 -24.95 0.17
N ASP A 78 37.66 -24.18 -0.61
CA ASP A 78 36.81 -23.09 -0.11
C ASP A 78 35.69 -23.58 0.83
N TRP A 79 35.15 -24.77 0.58
CA TRP A 79 34.12 -25.34 1.44
C TRP A 79 34.69 -25.94 2.73
N MET A 80 35.90 -26.50 2.66
CA MET A 80 36.65 -27.04 3.79
C MET A 80 37.16 -25.94 4.73
N ASP A 81 37.44 -24.75 4.19
CA ASP A 81 37.79 -23.55 4.97
C ASP A 81 36.60 -22.95 5.75
N GLY A 82 35.38 -23.48 5.56
CA GLY A 82 34.22 -23.10 6.36
C GLY A 82 34.28 -23.58 7.82
N THR A 83 33.76 -22.75 8.73
CA THR A 83 33.62 -23.10 10.16
C THR A 83 32.24 -23.71 10.45
N LEU A 84 32.18 -24.65 11.39
CA LEU A 84 30.95 -25.01 12.07
C LEU A 84 30.82 -24.20 13.35
N ASN A 85 29.73 -23.46 13.44
CA ASN A 85 29.36 -22.73 14.65
C ASN A 85 28.46 -23.63 15.49
N LEU A 86 29.09 -24.51 16.26
CA LEU A 86 28.39 -25.25 17.31
C LEU A 86 28.17 -24.28 18.47
N THR A 87 26.92 -24.20 18.96
CA THR A 87 26.31 -23.21 19.87
C THR A 87 25.69 -21.93 19.24
N TYR A 88 24.37 -22.02 19.08
CA TYR A 88 23.31 -20.99 19.16
C TYR A 88 23.53 -19.65 18.39
N THR A 89 22.78 -19.52 17.29
CA THR A 89 22.04 -18.29 16.99
C THR A 89 20.55 -18.56 17.23
N LEU A 90 19.86 -17.65 17.91
CA LEU A 90 18.39 -17.59 18.00
C LEU A 90 17.83 -17.28 16.62
N THR A 91 17.98 -18.22 15.69
CA THR A 91 17.31 -18.18 14.41
C THR A 91 15.99 -18.89 14.63
N THR A 92 14.92 -18.09 14.60
CA THR A 92 13.53 -18.53 14.55
C THR A 92 13.40 -19.79 13.68
N PRO A 93 12.60 -20.78 14.08
CA PRO A 93 12.48 -22.03 13.33
C PRO A 93 12.18 -21.69 11.88
N ASN A 94 13.08 -22.06 10.97
CA ASN A 94 12.86 -22.00 9.53
C ASN A 94 11.57 -22.77 9.26
N SER A 95 10.47 -22.04 9.06
CA SER A 95 9.17 -22.64 8.80
C SER A 95 9.27 -23.37 7.47
N ILE A 96 9.16 -24.69 7.51
CA ILE A 96 8.97 -25.50 6.31
C ILE A 96 7.67 -24.99 5.65
N GLY A 97 7.79 -24.26 4.54
CA GLY A 97 6.64 -23.69 3.85
C GLY A 97 6.97 -22.48 2.96
N ARG A 98 5.95 -22.03 2.23
CA ARG A 98 6.02 -20.84 1.38
C ARG A 98 6.41 -19.62 2.22
N PRO A 99 7.40 -18.81 1.78
CA PRO A 99 7.77 -17.59 2.49
C PRO A 99 6.55 -16.68 2.67
N GLN A 100 6.28 -16.29 3.90
CA GLN A 100 5.16 -15.39 4.20
C GLN A 100 5.56 -13.95 3.90
N LYS A 101 4.72 -13.28 3.12
CA LYS A 101 4.83 -11.83 2.91
C LYS A 101 4.51 -11.07 4.22
N PRO A 102 5.12 -9.90 4.45
CA PRO A 102 4.76 -9.02 5.57
C PRO A 102 3.29 -8.58 5.45
N PHE A 103 2.64 -8.29 6.59
CA PHE A 103 1.20 -8.03 6.65
C PHE A 103 0.77 -6.91 5.70
N ASP A 104 1.57 -5.84 5.60
CA ASP A 104 1.24 -4.65 4.81
C ASP A 104 1.17 -4.95 3.31
N GLN A 105 1.98 -5.89 2.83
CA GLN A 105 2.07 -6.32 1.43
C GLN A 105 1.08 -7.44 1.04
N LEU A 106 0.23 -7.88 1.97
CA LEU A 106 -0.81 -8.88 1.70
C LEU A 106 -2.06 -8.24 1.07
N GLU A 107 -2.74 -8.99 0.21
CA GLU A 107 -4.06 -8.64 -0.30
C GLU A 107 -5.13 -8.74 0.79
N LEU A 108 -6.25 -8.03 0.60
CA LEU A 108 -7.35 -7.96 1.59
C LEU A 108 -7.85 -9.35 2.02
N ARG A 109 -8.00 -10.30 1.08
CA ARG A 109 -8.43 -11.67 1.38
C ARG A 109 -7.46 -12.39 2.32
N GLN A 110 -6.16 -12.21 2.11
CA GLN A 110 -5.10 -12.81 2.93
C GLN A 110 -4.99 -12.13 4.30
N LYS A 111 -5.16 -10.80 4.35
CA LYS A 111 -5.26 -10.04 5.60
C LYS A 111 -6.42 -10.53 6.47
N ARG A 112 -7.62 -10.69 5.88
CA ARG A 112 -8.81 -11.23 6.58
C ARG A 112 -8.55 -12.61 7.17
N ARG A 113 -8.03 -13.55 6.37
CA ARG A 113 -7.70 -14.91 6.85
C ARG A 113 -6.67 -14.90 7.99
N ARG A 114 -5.72 -13.97 7.96
CA ARG A 114 -4.69 -13.84 9.02
C ARG A 114 -5.23 -13.20 10.30
N VAL A 115 -6.22 -12.32 10.17
CA VAL A 115 -6.89 -11.64 11.29
C VAL A 115 -8.07 -12.45 11.86
N GLU A 116 -8.57 -13.44 11.12
CA GLU A 116 -9.67 -14.33 11.52
C GLU A 116 -9.48 -14.97 12.90
N LYS A 117 -8.23 -15.28 13.27
CA LYS A 117 -7.88 -15.77 14.61
C LYS A 117 -8.21 -14.81 15.76
N PHE A 118 -8.35 -13.52 15.47
CA PHE A 118 -8.74 -12.50 16.44
C PHE A 118 -10.26 -12.32 16.51
N SER A 119 -11.04 -13.00 15.66
CA SER A 119 -12.51 -12.90 15.69
C SER A 119 -13.14 -13.47 16.97
N ALA A 120 -12.43 -14.39 17.63
CA ALA A 120 -12.85 -14.97 18.91
C ALA A 120 -12.53 -14.09 20.14
N VAL A 121 -11.76 -13.01 19.95
CA VAL A 121 -11.34 -12.10 21.03
C VAL A 121 -12.38 -11.00 21.20
N SER A 122 -12.64 -10.57 22.43
CA SER A 122 -13.58 -9.49 22.72
C SER A 122 -13.13 -8.17 22.10
N VAL A 123 -14.09 -7.38 21.60
CA VAL A 123 -13.82 -6.06 21.02
C VAL A 123 -13.14 -5.13 22.01
N ALA A 124 -13.51 -5.19 23.30
CA ALA A 124 -12.91 -4.37 24.36
C ALA A 124 -11.43 -4.73 24.60
N GLU A 125 -11.10 -6.03 24.57
CA GLU A 125 -9.71 -6.49 24.71
C GLU A 125 -8.86 -6.07 23.52
N LEU A 126 -9.42 -6.15 22.29
CA LEU A 126 -8.75 -5.69 21.08
C LEU A 126 -8.54 -4.17 21.07
N ALA A 127 -9.52 -3.41 21.56
CA ALA A 127 -9.43 -1.96 21.67
C ALA A 127 -8.28 -1.54 22.61
N LEU A 128 -8.22 -2.12 23.80
CA LEU A 128 -7.16 -1.85 24.78
C LEU A 128 -5.78 -2.30 24.27
N ALA A 129 -5.70 -3.47 23.63
CA ALA A 129 -4.46 -3.95 23.03
C ALA A 129 -3.96 -3.02 21.90
N LEU A 130 -4.87 -2.50 21.07
CA LEU A 130 -4.57 -1.54 20.03
C LEU A 130 -4.05 -0.24 20.63
N GLU A 131 -4.72 0.30 21.63
CA GLU A 131 -4.34 1.54 22.32
C GLU A 131 -2.92 1.46 22.91
N ILE A 132 -2.63 0.39 23.67
CA ILE A 132 -1.29 0.15 24.25
C ILE A 132 -0.23 0.12 23.16
N ARG A 133 -0.52 -0.52 22.02
CA ARG A 133 0.43 -0.63 20.91
C ARG A 133 0.65 0.71 20.20
N VAL A 134 -0.40 1.49 20.00
CA VAL A 134 -0.34 2.81 19.37
C VAL A 134 0.45 3.80 20.24
N ARG A 135 0.29 3.76 21.58
CA ARG A 135 1.11 4.54 22.52
C ARG A 135 2.58 4.13 22.45
N LYS A 136 2.88 2.83 22.39
CA LYS A 136 4.27 2.32 22.22
C LYS A 136 4.91 2.76 20.90
N GLU A 137 4.12 2.98 19.85
CA GLU A 137 4.58 3.53 18.57
C GLU A 137 4.74 5.07 18.60
N GLY A 138 4.42 5.73 19.72
CA GLY A 138 4.55 7.19 19.90
C GLY A 138 3.41 8.02 19.29
N LYS A 139 2.29 7.38 18.92
CA LYS A 139 1.13 8.06 18.29
C LYS A 139 0.08 8.43 19.35
N GLU A 140 0.44 9.36 20.24
CA GLU A 140 -0.37 9.71 21.42
C GLU A 140 -1.77 10.22 21.08
N ASP A 141 -1.92 11.10 20.08
CA ASP A 141 -3.23 11.64 19.71
C ASP A 141 -4.16 10.58 19.14
N LEU A 142 -3.62 9.61 18.38
CA LEU A 142 -4.39 8.48 17.89
C LEU A 142 -4.86 7.58 19.03
N ALA A 143 -4.02 7.34 20.03
CA ALA A 143 -4.40 6.55 21.20
C ALA A 143 -5.53 7.22 21.99
N LYS A 144 -5.44 8.54 22.22
CA LYS A 144 -6.50 9.32 22.87
C LYS A 144 -7.81 9.29 22.08
N LEU A 145 -7.74 9.41 20.76
CA LEU A 145 -8.92 9.30 19.89
C LEU A 145 -9.55 7.92 19.96
N LEU A 146 -8.76 6.85 19.91
CA LEU A 146 -9.26 5.48 20.03
C LEU A 146 -9.95 5.27 21.38
N HIS A 147 -9.32 5.70 22.48
CA HIS A 147 -9.92 5.60 23.81
C HIS A 147 -11.28 6.32 23.87
N ALA A 148 -11.34 7.57 23.40
CA ALA A 148 -12.58 8.35 23.39
C ALA A 148 -13.67 7.73 22.50
N ILE A 149 -13.30 7.14 21.36
CA ILE A 149 -14.24 6.46 20.45
C ILE A 149 -14.79 5.18 21.05
N PHE A 150 -13.97 4.42 21.79
CA PHE A 150 -14.42 3.18 22.42
C PHE A 150 -15.19 3.43 23.74
N ASP A 151 -15.01 4.58 24.38
CA ASP A 151 -15.74 4.98 25.58
C ASP A 151 -17.12 5.60 25.28
N ASP A 152 -17.27 6.33 24.17
CA ASP A 152 -18.53 6.97 23.74
C ASP A 152 -18.95 6.49 22.34
N GLU A 153 -20.03 5.70 22.29
CA GLU A 153 -20.58 5.09 21.07
C GLU A 153 -21.06 6.14 20.04
N ASP A 154 -21.49 7.33 20.51
CA ASP A 154 -21.99 8.41 19.65
C ASP A 154 -20.88 9.33 19.14
N LEU A 155 -19.71 9.34 19.80
CA LEU A 155 -18.60 10.22 19.45
C LEU A 155 -18.07 9.92 18.04
N ALA A 156 -17.98 8.64 17.67
CA ALA A 156 -17.55 8.23 16.34
C ALA A 156 -18.44 8.83 15.23
N SER A 157 -19.75 8.82 15.45
CA SER A 157 -20.74 9.41 14.54
C SER A 157 -20.63 10.93 14.49
N LYS A 158 -20.44 11.59 15.63
CA LYS A 158 -20.23 13.04 15.71
C LYS A 158 -18.96 13.46 14.96
N ILE A 159 -17.82 12.82 15.22
CA ILE A 159 -16.54 13.08 14.54
C ILE A 159 -16.68 12.87 13.03
N ARG A 160 -17.34 11.79 12.60
CA ARG A 160 -17.60 11.55 11.18
C ARG A 160 -18.43 12.68 10.58
N SER A 161 -19.48 13.12 11.26
CA SER A 161 -20.36 14.17 10.78
C SER A 161 -19.68 15.54 10.70
N SER A 162 -18.84 15.90 11.68
CA SER A 162 -18.08 17.15 11.68
C SER A 162 -17.02 17.13 10.58
N TYR A 163 -16.24 16.06 10.46
CA TYR A 163 -15.23 15.91 9.41
C TYR A 163 -15.84 16.00 8.00
N LEU A 164 -17.00 15.35 7.78
CA LEU A 164 -17.71 15.44 6.50
C LEU A 164 -18.32 16.83 6.26
N LYS A 165 -18.74 17.54 7.30
CA LYS A 165 -19.18 18.93 7.19
C LYS A 165 -18.00 19.83 6.82
N ASP A 166 -16.85 19.67 7.45
CA ASP A 166 -15.64 20.44 7.17
C ASP A 166 -15.10 20.20 5.76
N LEU A 167 -15.21 18.96 5.24
CA LEU A 167 -14.90 18.66 3.84
C LEU A 167 -15.85 19.38 2.86
N LYS A 168 -17.11 19.56 3.25
CA LYS A 168 -18.14 20.21 2.43
C LYS A 168 -18.20 21.73 2.63
N SER A 169 -17.65 22.25 3.73
CA SER A 169 -17.76 23.66 4.14
C SER A 169 -16.76 24.59 3.46
N LYS A 170 -16.02 24.13 2.44
CA LYS A 170 -15.51 25.04 1.42
C LYS A 170 -16.53 25.08 0.28
N PRO A 171 -17.56 25.93 0.34
CA PRO A 171 -18.31 26.26 -0.86
C PRO A 171 -17.32 27.01 -1.76
N VAL A 172 -16.77 26.29 -2.74
CA VAL A 172 -16.24 26.98 -3.92
C VAL A 172 -17.48 27.57 -4.56
N GLU A 173 -17.64 28.89 -4.50
CA GLU A 173 -18.75 29.57 -5.17
C GLU A 173 -18.72 29.17 -6.64
N PHE A 174 -19.75 28.42 -7.06
CA PHE A 174 -19.88 27.95 -8.42
C PHE A 174 -20.38 29.10 -9.28
N LEU A 175 -19.70 29.38 -10.39
CA LEU A 175 -20.25 30.36 -11.33
C LEU A 175 -21.49 29.76 -11.98
N THR A 176 -22.56 30.55 -12.01
CA THR A 176 -23.74 30.20 -12.80
C THR A 176 -23.38 30.15 -14.29
N PRO A 177 -24.16 29.44 -15.14
CA PRO A 177 -23.97 29.46 -16.58
C PRO A 177 -23.94 30.87 -17.17
N GLU A 178 -24.78 31.77 -16.64
CA GLU A 178 -24.91 33.15 -17.09
C GLU A 178 -23.68 33.99 -16.70
N GLU A 179 -23.19 33.88 -15.46
CA GLU A 179 -21.95 34.54 -15.01
C GLU A 179 -20.72 34.01 -15.78
N SER A 180 -20.68 32.70 -16.02
CA SER A 180 -19.60 32.08 -16.78
C SER A 180 -19.60 32.54 -18.24
N PHE A 181 -20.79 32.72 -18.83
CA PHE A 181 -20.94 33.24 -20.18
C PHE A 181 -20.55 34.70 -20.27
N ALA A 182 -20.94 35.51 -19.29
CA ALA A 182 -20.49 36.89 -19.17
C ALA A 182 -18.96 36.96 -19.08
N LEU A 183 -18.33 36.13 -18.25
CA LEU A 183 -16.88 36.06 -18.13
C LEU A 183 -16.21 35.59 -19.43
N PHE A 184 -16.78 34.60 -20.11
CA PHE A 184 -16.32 34.10 -21.40
C PHE A 184 -16.27 35.22 -22.46
N ILE A 185 -17.32 36.06 -22.52
CA ILE A 185 -17.38 37.22 -23.41
C ILE A 185 -16.43 38.33 -22.94
N HIS A 186 -16.47 38.71 -21.66
CA HIS A 186 -15.68 39.82 -21.13
C HIS A 186 -14.18 39.60 -21.21
N MET A 187 -13.74 38.34 -21.19
CA MET A 187 -12.34 37.96 -21.33
C MET A 187 -11.94 37.58 -22.76
N ASP A 188 -12.85 37.72 -23.74
CA ASP A 188 -12.63 37.32 -25.15
C ASP A 188 -12.03 35.91 -25.27
N LEU A 189 -12.55 34.97 -24.48
CA LEU A 189 -12.00 33.61 -24.45
C LEU A 189 -12.35 32.87 -25.73
N SER A 190 -11.36 32.19 -26.32
CA SER A 190 -11.64 31.16 -27.30
C SER A 190 -12.24 29.91 -26.61
N ARG A 191 -12.92 29.06 -27.38
CA ARG A 191 -13.40 27.76 -26.90
C ARG A 191 -12.28 26.94 -26.25
N ASP A 192 -11.11 26.91 -26.89
CA ASP A 192 -9.97 26.13 -26.42
C ASP A 192 -9.38 26.71 -25.13
N SER A 193 -9.28 28.04 -25.05
CA SER A 193 -8.85 28.75 -23.83
C SER A 193 -9.79 28.50 -22.66
N TYR A 194 -11.10 28.53 -22.90
CA TYR A 194 -12.11 28.21 -21.89
C TYR A 194 -12.02 26.75 -21.42
N GLN A 195 -11.88 25.81 -22.36
CA GLN A 195 -11.73 24.39 -22.02
C GLN A 195 -10.44 24.13 -21.25
N LEU A 196 -9.34 24.77 -21.64
CA LEU A 196 -8.08 24.71 -20.90
C LEU A 196 -8.27 25.23 -19.48
N LEU A 197 -8.86 26.42 -19.31
CA LEU A 197 -9.17 27.00 -17.99
C LEU A 197 -9.98 26.03 -17.14
N ARG A 198 -11.08 25.50 -17.68
CA ARG A 198 -11.92 24.52 -16.98
C ARG A 198 -11.16 23.26 -16.59
N ASN A 199 -10.36 22.70 -17.50
CA ASN A 199 -9.58 21.49 -17.24
C ASN A 199 -8.50 21.71 -16.18
N THR A 200 -7.87 22.89 -16.16
CA THR A 200 -6.89 23.25 -15.13
C THR A 200 -7.53 23.36 -13.74
N MET A 201 -8.78 23.85 -13.66
CA MET A 201 -9.54 23.91 -12.41
C MET A 201 -9.99 22.53 -11.94
N ILE A 202 -10.44 21.67 -12.86
CA ILE A 202 -10.76 20.25 -12.56
C ILE A 202 -9.54 19.53 -11.98
N ALA A 203 -8.36 19.71 -12.57
CA ALA A 203 -7.12 19.12 -12.08
C ALA A 203 -6.74 19.58 -10.66
N LYS A 204 -7.21 20.75 -10.23
CA LYS A 204 -7.06 21.30 -8.88
C LYS A 204 -8.20 20.92 -7.92
N ASN A 205 -9.04 19.93 -8.28
CA ASN A 205 -10.24 19.52 -7.54
C ASN A 205 -11.31 20.62 -7.41
N LEU A 206 -11.36 21.57 -8.35
CA LEU A 206 -12.39 22.60 -8.46
C LEU A 206 -13.33 22.26 -9.64
N THR A 207 -13.86 21.05 -9.63
CA THR A 207 -14.57 20.45 -10.79
C THR A 207 -15.85 21.16 -11.18
N GLU A 208 -16.48 21.85 -10.24
CA GLU A 208 -17.80 22.45 -10.38
C GLU A 208 -17.76 23.98 -10.54
N MET A 209 -16.57 24.60 -10.49
CA MET A 209 -16.44 26.07 -10.56
C MET A 209 -16.85 26.65 -11.92
N PHE A 210 -16.53 25.95 -13.02
CA PHE A 210 -16.86 26.37 -14.38
C PHE A 210 -17.80 25.37 -15.07
N PRO A 211 -18.94 25.83 -15.62
CA PRO A 211 -19.87 24.98 -16.34
C PRO A 211 -19.24 24.43 -17.62
N SER A 212 -19.85 23.39 -18.19
CA SER A 212 -19.43 22.87 -19.49
C SER A 212 -19.65 23.90 -20.59
N TYR A 213 -18.86 23.81 -21.67
CA TYR A 213 -19.05 24.66 -22.85
C TYR A 213 -20.45 24.52 -23.46
N TYR A 214 -21.06 23.34 -23.36
CA TYR A 214 -22.44 23.12 -23.80
C TYR A 214 -23.45 24.03 -23.08
N LYS A 215 -23.33 24.20 -21.76
CA LYS A 215 -24.19 25.11 -21.00
C LYS A 215 -24.00 26.58 -21.39
N LEU A 216 -22.79 26.97 -21.79
CA LEU A 216 -22.53 28.30 -22.33
C LEU A 216 -23.24 28.51 -23.67
N GLN A 217 -23.29 27.47 -24.52
CA GLN A 217 -24.03 27.51 -25.78
C GLN A 217 -25.53 27.66 -25.54
N GLU A 218 -26.11 26.92 -24.59
CA GLU A 218 -27.53 27.09 -24.22
C GLU A 218 -27.85 28.53 -23.80
N VAL A 219 -26.97 29.16 -23.01
CA VAL A 219 -27.11 30.57 -22.64
C VAL A 219 -26.98 31.49 -23.86
N ALA A 220 -26.01 31.23 -24.74
CA ALA A 220 -25.82 31.99 -25.98
C ALA A 220 -27.05 31.93 -26.88
N ASP A 221 -27.60 30.73 -27.09
CA ASP A 221 -28.78 30.48 -27.91
C ASP A 221 -30.01 31.16 -27.31
N SER A 222 -30.17 31.11 -25.97
CA SER A 222 -31.25 31.82 -25.29
C SER A 222 -31.16 33.35 -25.43
N CYS A 223 -29.95 33.88 -25.66
CA CYS A 223 -29.69 35.30 -25.87
C CYS A 223 -29.92 35.75 -27.32
N CYS A 224 -30.13 34.81 -28.24
CA CYS A 224 -30.38 35.07 -29.65
C CYS A 224 -31.88 34.92 -29.99
N PRO A 225 -32.38 35.68 -30.98
CA PRO A 225 -33.71 35.48 -31.54
C PRO A 225 -33.83 34.11 -32.23
N ASP A 226 -35.08 33.68 -32.46
CA ASP A 226 -35.38 32.35 -32.99
C ASP A 226 -34.69 32.15 -34.35
N PRO A 227 -33.98 31.02 -34.59
CA PRO A 227 -33.33 30.74 -35.86
C PRO A 227 -34.27 30.81 -37.07
N THR A 228 -35.59 30.65 -36.89
CA THR A 228 -36.56 30.82 -37.99
C THR A 228 -36.66 32.24 -38.52
N ASP A 229 -36.33 33.25 -37.69
CA ASP A 229 -36.39 34.66 -38.06
C ASP A 229 -35.07 35.18 -38.67
N ILE A 230 -34.06 34.30 -38.75
CA ILE A 230 -32.71 34.60 -39.26
C ILE A 230 -32.53 33.91 -40.61
N VAL A 231 -32.30 34.68 -41.65
CA VAL A 231 -31.99 34.19 -42.99
C VAL A 231 -30.51 34.41 -43.26
N VAL A 232 -29.76 33.32 -43.37
CA VAL A 232 -28.33 33.35 -43.70
C VAL A 232 -28.16 33.02 -45.17
N THR A 233 -27.60 33.95 -45.94
CA THR A 233 -27.15 33.74 -47.31
C THR A 233 -25.61 33.77 -47.38
N ASN A 234 -25.03 33.38 -48.52
CA ASN A 234 -23.57 33.39 -48.69
C ASN A 234 -22.95 34.81 -48.57
N SER A 235 -23.75 35.87 -48.73
CA SER A 235 -23.31 37.26 -48.78
C SER A 235 -23.87 38.15 -47.68
N SER A 236 -24.96 37.74 -47.01
CA SER A 236 -25.63 38.55 -45.99
C SER A 236 -26.30 37.68 -44.94
N VAL A 237 -26.46 38.25 -43.74
CA VAL A 237 -27.34 37.73 -42.70
C VAL A 237 -28.45 38.76 -42.51
N GLU A 238 -29.68 38.33 -42.73
CA GLU A 238 -30.87 39.16 -42.60
C GLU A 238 -31.69 38.66 -41.43
N ILE A 239 -32.24 39.60 -40.66
CA ILE A 239 -33.13 39.29 -39.54
C ILE A 239 -34.35 40.18 -39.61
N ASN A 240 -35.51 39.61 -39.30
CA ASN A 240 -36.73 40.40 -39.15
C ASN A 240 -36.58 41.38 -37.98
N LEU A 241 -36.60 42.69 -38.27
CA LEU A 241 -36.46 43.74 -37.27
C LEU A 241 -37.49 43.60 -36.14
N GLN A 242 -38.74 43.22 -36.47
CA GLN A 242 -39.78 43.06 -35.45
C GLN A 242 -39.47 41.89 -34.51
N ALA A 243 -38.90 40.79 -35.03
CA ALA A 243 -38.49 39.66 -34.20
C ALA A 243 -37.38 40.05 -33.22
N LEU A 244 -36.40 40.84 -33.69
CA LEU A 244 -35.32 41.37 -32.86
C LEU A 244 -35.85 42.30 -31.74
N LEU A 245 -36.78 43.20 -32.07
CA LEU A 245 -37.40 44.11 -31.10
C LEU A 245 -38.26 43.34 -30.07
N ASN A 246 -39.01 42.34 -30.53
CA ASN A 246 -39.81 41.50 -29.63
C ASN A 246 -38.92 40.68 -28.69
N HIS A 247 -37.80 40.15 -29.18
CA HIS A 247 -36.85 39.38 -28.37
C HIS A 247 -36.17 40.27 -27.31
N THR A 248 -35.71 41.46 -27.70
CA THR A 248 -35.12 42.43 -26.76
C THR A 248 -36.13 42.87 -25.70
N ALA A 249 -37.38 43.16 -26.09
CA ALA A 249 -38.44 43.48 -25.13
C ALA A 249 -38.70 42.34 -24.13
N LYS A 250 -38.78 41.08 -24.60
CA LYS A 250 -38.92 39.90 -23.74
C LYS A 250 -37.76 39.77 -22.74
N ARG A 251 -36.52 40.02 -23.18
CA ARG A 251 -35.33 39.96 -22.30
C ARG A 251 -35.35 41.06 -21.24
N LEU A 252 -35.73 42.28 -21.59
CA LEU A 252 -35.84 43.38 -20.63
C LEU A 252 -36.90 43.10 -19.56
N ILE A 253 -38.05 42.54 -19.96
CA ILE A 253 -39.10 42.12 -19.01
C ILE A 253 -38.56 41.04 -18.07
N LYS A 254 -37.92 39.99 -18.60
CA LYS A 254 -37.32 38.92 -17.77
C LYS A 254 -36.29 39.44 -16.78
N LEU A 255 -35.42 40.37 -17.21
CA LEU A 255 -34.43 41.00 -16.31
C LEU A 255 -35.11 41.81 -15.21
N HIS A 256 -36.20 42.52 -15.53
CA HIS A 256 -36.96 43.29 -14.55
C HIS A 256 -37.72 42.39 -13.55
N GLU A 257 -38.27 41.26 -14.01
CA GLU A 257 -38.90 40.27 -13.12
C GLU A 257 -37.89 39.66 -12.14
N LEU A 258 -36.69 39.32 -12.61
CA LEU A 258 -35.62 38.78 -11.76
C LEU A 258 -35.18 39.78 -10.69
N SER A 259 -35.05 41.07 -11.03
CA SER A 259 -34.66 42.10 -10.05
C SER A 259 -35.75 42.38 -9.02
N LEU A 260 -37.03 42.33 -9.41
CA LEU A 260 -38.16 42.44 -8.48
C LEU A 260 -38.25 41.25 -7.52
N LEU A 261 -37.95 40.04 -8.00
CA LEU A 261 -37.90 38.84 -7.16
C LEU A 261 -36.74 38.86 -6.17
N ALA A 262 -35.59 39.42 -6.54
CA ALA A 262 -34.43 39.56 -5.66
C ALA A 262 -34.60 40.61 -4.54
N LEU A 263 -35.60 41.50 -4.66
CA LEU A 263 -35.93 42.52 -3.66
C LEU A 263 -37.00 42.09 -2.65
N ARG A 264 -37.64 40.93 -2.85
CA ARG A 264 -38.60 40.33 -1.92
C ARG A 264 -37.93 39.30 -1.02
#